data_AF-A0A3A8M0Q1-F1
#
_entry.id   AF-A0A3A8M0Q1-F1
#
_cell.length_a   1.000
_cell.length_b   1.000
_cell.length_c   1.000
_cell.angle_alpha   90.00
_cell.angle_beta   90.00
_cell.angle_gamma   90.00
#
_symmetry.space_group_name_H-M   'P 1'
#
loop_
_entity.id
_entity.type
_entity.pdbx_description
1 polymer ?
#
loop_
_entity_poly.entity_id
_entity_poly.type
_entity_poly.pdbx_seq_one_letter_code
_entity_poly.pdbx_strand_id
1 'polypeptide(L)'
;MKHCLGMFAALLVTGLVACGGMESGEAQEEFGQQSSALSCSAACSSGTLTCQGASCSAVDGSHVQCDGVYQYCPTTPPPLICSRANACVFINGTACPSPGASRDCCLEGLPTGGCYCTFNGRWTCTVPPEDP
;
A
#
# COMPACT_ATOMS: atom_id res chain seq x y z
N MET A 1 3.36 58.24 30.73
CA MET A 1 2.11 58.62 30.03
C MET A 1 1.65 57.38 29.26
N LYS A 2 0.57 56.70 29.72
CA LYS A 2 -0.83 56.84 29.27
C LYS A 2 -1.02 56.20 27.87
N HIS A 3 -1.38 54.90 27.79
CA HIS A 3 -2.74 54.36 27.57
C HIS A 3 -3.48 54.94 26.36
N CYS A 4 -3.93 54.06 25.45
CA CYS A 4 -5.31 53.91 24.91
C CYS A 4 -5.26 52.94 23.69
N LEU A 5 -5.79 51.71 23.70
CA LEU A 5 -7.19 51.22 23.78
C LEU A 5 -8.12 51.64 22.61
N GLY A 6 -8.80 50.63 22.04
CA GLY A 6 -10.06 50.73 21.26
C GLY A 6 -9.99 49.97 19.92
N MET A 7 -10.36 48.69 19.77
CA MET A 7 -11.68 48.01 19.91
C MET A 7 -12.65 48.33 18.75
N PHE A 8 -13.08 47.32 17.98
CA PHE A 8 -14.39 47.10 17.30
C PHE A 8 -14.25 45.82 16.43
N ALA A 9 -14.73 44.62 16.79
CA ALA A 9 -16.10 44.12 16.97
C ALA A 9 -16.91 43.95 15.65
N ALA A 10 -17.03 42.69 15.18
CA ALA A 10 -18.12 42.08 14.40
C ALA A 10 -17.69 40.61 14.12
N LEU A 11 -18.18 39.53 14.73
CA LEU A 11 -19.53 39.01 15.02
C LEU A 11 -20.32 38.64 13.75
N LEU A 12 -20.50 37.32 13.54
CA LEU A 12 -21.63 36.54 12.95
C LEU A 12 -21.09 35.10 12.68
N VAL A 13 -21.37 34.02 13.45
CA VAL A 13 -22.66 33.31 13.72
C VAL A 13 -23.29 32.91 12.38
N THR A 14 -23.46 31.66 11.90
CA THR A 14 -23.92 30.34 12.40
C THR A 14 -23.78 29.35 11.20
N GLY A 15 -23.87 28.01 11.24
CA GLY A 15 -24.42 27.05 12.20
C GLY A 15 -23.96 25.61 11.84
N LEU A 16 -23.90 24.71 12.82
CA LEU A 16 -24.90 23.67 13.14
C LEU A 16 -25.01 22.52 12.12
N VAL A 17 -24.40 21.38 12.46
CA VAL A 17 -25.14 20.11 12.51
C VAL A 17 -24.83 19.46 13.85
N ALA A 18 -25.91 19.13 14.58
CA ALA A 18 -25.93 18.66 15.95
C ALA A 18 -26.10 17.13 16.04
N CYS A 19 -25.77 16.61 17.23
CA CYS A 19 -26.40 15.47 17.93
C CYS A 19 -26.02 14.02 17.51
N GLY A 20 -25.73 13.07 18.40
CA GLY A 20 -25.88 13.00 19.88
C GLY A 20 -24.64 12.38 20.55
N GLY A 21 -24.26 12.71 21.79
CA GLY A 21 -25.03 12.74 23.06
C GLY A 21 -24.59 11.49 23.86
N MET A 22 -24.14 11.49 25.12
CA MET A 22 -24.33 12.36 26.29
C MET A 22 -23.36 11.86 27.41
N GLU A 23 -22.62 12.76 28.08
CA GLU A 23 -22.72 13.12 29.52
C GLU A 23 -21.81 12.27 30.45
N SER A 24 -20.69 12.83 30.91
CA SER A 24 -20.43 13.50 32.22
C SER A 24 -19.81 12.55 33.27
N GLY A 25 -18.64 12.95 33.77
CA GLY A 25 -17.88 12.20 34.77
C GLY A 25 -16.56 12.90 35.09
N GLU A 26 -16.61 13.75 36.10
CA GLU A 26 -15.53 14.38 36.86
C GLU A 26 -14.27 13.54 37.14
N ALA A 27 -13.13 14.25 37.12
CA ALA A 27 -11.84 14.00 37.79
C ALA A 27 -11.14 12.63 37.67
N GLN A 28 -10.01 12.61 36.96
CA GLN A 28 -8.77 12.01 37.49
C GLN A 28 -7.54 12.60 36.78
N GLU A 29 -6.72 13.36 37.50
CA GLU A 29 -5.30 13.52 37.18
C GLU A 29 -4.65 12.14 37.41
N GLU A 30 -4.46 11.38 36.34
CA GLU A 30 -3.67 10.16 36.38
C GLU A 30 -2.43 10.36 35.50
N PHE A 31 -1.29 10.53 36.17
CA PHE A 31 0.03 10.25 35.63
C PHE A 31 0.07 8.78 35.17
N GLY A 32 -0.43 8.51 33.97
CA GLY A 32 -0.22 7.27 33.25
C GLY A 32 0.58 7.60 32.01
N GLN A 33 1.78 7.03 31.87
CA GLN A 33 2.57 7.08 30.64
C GLN A 33 1.75 6.47 29.48
N GLN A 34 0.89 7.26 28.84
CA GLN A 34 0.27 6.90 27.57
C GLN A 34 1.36 7.00 26.49
N SER A 35 2.14 5.94 26.33
CA SER A 35 2.63 5.61 24.99
C SER A 35 1.40 5.28 24.17
N SER A 36 0.76 6.32 23.62
CA SER A 36 -0.37 6.19 22.71
C SER A 36 0.14 5.52 21.44
N ALA A 37 0.17 4.19 21.42
CA ALA A 37 0.43 3.46 20.20
C ALA A 37 -0.69 3.83 19.22
N LEU A 38 -0.36 4.62 18.20
CA LEU A 38 -1.24 4.90 17.08
C LEU A 38 -1.44 3.61 16.29
N SER A 39 -2.70 3.32 15.99
CA SER A 39 -3.07 2.24 15.08
C SER A 39 -3.43 2.83 13.72
N CYS A 40 -2.82 2.34 12.64
CA CYS A 40 -3.26 2.66 11.28
C CYS A 40 -3.61 1.40 10.51
N SER A 41 -4.49 1.60 9.54
CA SER A 41 -4.94 0.58 8.62
C SER A 41 -4.87 1.07 7.19
N ALA A 42 -4.45 0.21 6.26
CA ALA A 42 -4.55 0.43 4.83
C ALA A 42 -5.45 -0.66 4.22
N ALA A 43 -6.41 -0.26 3.39
CA ALA A 43 -7.22 -1.19 2.61
C ALA A 43 -6.42 -1.70 1.40
N CYS A 44 -6.20 -3.01 1.33
CA CYS A 44 -5.61 -3.67 0.16
C CYS A 44 -6.69 -4.46 -0.60
N SER A 45 -6.44 -4.77 -1.88
CA SER A 45 -7.34 -5.61 -2.67
C SER A 45 -7.52 -7.03 -2.08
N SER A 46 -6.59 -7.49 -1.25
CA SER A 46 -6.62 -8.78 -0.57
C SER A 46 -7.14 -8.72 0.88
N GLY A 47 -7.46 -7.54 1.41
CA GLY A 47 -7.88 -7.32 2.80
C GLY A 47 -7.21 -6.11 3.45
N THR A 48 -7.51 -5.85 4.72
CA THR A 48 -6.97 -4.70 5.45
C THR A 48 -5.64 -5.05 6.13
N LEU A 49 -4.59 -4.26 5.88
CA LEU A 49 -3.35 -4.31 6.66
C LEU A 49 -3.44 -3.37 7.84
N THR A 50 -3.04 -3.82 9.03
CA THR A 50 -3.02 -3.00 10.24
C THR A 50 -1.64 -3.03 10.88
N CYS A 51 -1.22 -1.91 11.46
CA CYS A 51 -0.01 -1.84 12.27
C CYS A 51 -0.22 -0.91 13.47
N GLN A 52 0.56 -1.12 14.52
CA GLN A 52 0.55 -0.32 15.74
C GLN A 52 1.96 0.18 16.03
N GLY A 53 2.09 1.46 16.37
CA GLY A 53 3.38 2.08 16.64
C GLY A 53 3.28 3.48 17.25
N ALA A 54 4.40 4.05 17.67
CA ALA A 54 4.46 5.43 18.16
C ALA A 54 4.33 6.46 17.02
N SER A 55 4.71 6.07 15.80
CA SER A 55 4.52 6.84 14.56
C SER A 55 3.86 5.95 13.51
N CYS A 56 2.92 6.52 12.75
CA CYS A 56 2.05 5.71 11.90
C CYS A 56 1.60 6.48 10.66
N SER A 57 1.73 5.86 9.49
CA SER A 57 1.18 6.36 8.21
C SER A 57 0.62 5.22 7.37
N ALA A 58 -0.41 5.48 6.58
CA ALA A 58 -1.08 4.49 5.76
C ALA A 58 -1.46 5.07 4.39
N VAL A 59 -1.29 4.27 3.34
CA VAL A 59 -1.71 4.58 1.97
C VAL A 59 -2.50 3.40 1.43
N ASP A 60 -3.81 3.61 1.22
CA ASP A 60 -4.70 2.59 0.67
C ASP A 60 -4.19 2.06 -0.67
N GLY A 61 -4.30 0.75 -0.84
CA GLY A 61 -3.81 0.01 -2.01
C GLY A 61 -2.29 -0.13 -2.08
N SER A 62 -1.53 0.44 -1.15
CA SER A 62 -0.06 0.46 -1.21
C SER A 62 0.61 -0.12 0.03
N HIS A 63 0.54 0.56 1.18
CA HIS A 63 1.32 0.16 2.36
C HIS A 63 0.81 0.80 3.65
N VAL A 64 1.23 0.22 4.78
CA VAL A 64 1.17 0.83 6.10
C VAL A 64 2.59 0.90 6.66
N GLN A 65 2.94 2.01 7.32
CA GLN A 65 4.23 2.22 7.98
C GLN A 65 4.01 2.49 9.46
N CYS A 66 4.63 1.69 10.32
CA CYS A 66 4.67 1.92 11.76
C CYS A 66 6.12 1.96 12.25
N ASP A 67 6.49 3.00 12.99
CA ASP A 67 7.84 3.16 13.59
C ASP A 67 8.98 2.98 12.58
N GLY A 68 8.78 3.48 11.35
CA GLY A 68 9.73 3.37 10.25
C GLY A 68 9.68 2.05 9.48
N VAL A 69 8.93 1.04 9.95
CA VAL A 69 8.80 -0.27 9.31
C VAL A 69 7.63 -0.27 8.32
N TYR A 70 7.92 -0.56 7.05
CA TYR A 70 6.92 -0.67 5.99
C TYR A 70 6.34 -2.08 5.88
N GLN A 71 5.03 -2.16 5.74
CA GLN A 71 4.28 -3.36 5.38
C GLN A 71 3.47 -3.06 4.12
N TYR A 72 3.81 -3.71 3.02
CA TYR A 72 3.17 -3.49 1.73
C TYR A 72 1.95 -4.39 1.53
N CYS A 73 0.94 -3.86 0.84
CA CYS A 73 -0.18 -4.64 0.34
C CYS A 73 0.33 -5.80 -0.53
N PRO A 74 -0.19 -7.02 -0.35
CA PRO A 74 0.08 -8.12 -1.28
C PRO A 74 -0.35 -7.71 -2.68
N THR A 75 0.58 -7.76 -3.64
CA THR A 75 0.19 -7.63 -5.05
C THR A 75 -0.44 -8.93 -5.50
N THR A 76 -1.56 -8.86 -6.22
CA THR A 76 -2.12 -10.03 -6.92
C THR A 76 -2.01 -9.75 -8.43
N PRO A 77 -1.35 -10.61 -9.21
CA PRO A 77 -0.59 -11.79 -8.77
C PRO A 77 0.63 -11.41 -7.90
N PRO A 78 1.09 -12.32 -7.00
CA PRO A 78 2.29 -12.08 -6.21
C PRO A 78 3.47 -11.74 -7.13
N PRO A 79 4.42 -10.91 -6.67
CA PRO A 79 5.55 -10.53 -7.50
C PRO A 79 6.29 -11.80 -7.92
N LEU A 80 6.58 -11.93 -9.22
CA LEU A 80 7.25 -13.11 -9.76
C LEU A 80 8.62 -13.24 -9.11
N ILE A 81 8.77 -14.21 -8.19
CA ILE A 81 10.06 -14.48 -7.57
C ILE A 81 10.99 -15.05 -8.64
N CYS A 82 12.10 -14.34 -8.86
CA CYS A 82 13.15 -14.81 -9.74
C CYS A 82 13.77 -16.09 -9.19
N SER A 83 13.38 -17.21 -9.78
CA SER A 83 13.96 -18.52 -9.54
C SER A 83 14.35 -19.14 -10.87
N ARG A 84 15.17 -20.19 -10.86
CA ARG A 84 15.53 -20.95 -12.07
C ARG A 84 14.29 -21.40 -12.88
N ALA A 85 13.16 -21.67 -12.22
CA ALA A 85 11.92 -22.08 -12.90
C ALA A 85 11.19 -20.94 -13.64
N ASN A 86 11.47 -19.69 -13.26
CA ASN A 86 10.82 -18.50 -13.79
C ASN A 86 11.77 -17.60 -14.59
N ALA A 87 13.07 -17.90 -14.64
CA ALA A 87 14.00 -17.07 -15.39
C ALA A 87 13.83 -17.29 -16.89
N CYS A 88 13.74 -16.19 -17.66
CA CYS A 88 13.56 -16.24 -19.11
C CYS A 88 14.63 -17.10 -19.79
N VAL A 89 15.88 -17.04 -19.30
CA VAL A 89 17.02 -17.81 -19.81
C VAL A 89 16.86 -19.33 -19.67
N PHE A 90 16.11 -19.81 -18.66
CA PHE A 90 15.89 -21.24 -18.43
C PHE A 90 14.59 -21.73 -19.08
N ILE A 91 13.64 -20.83 -19.34
CA ILE A 91 12.39 -21.16 -20.01
C ILE A 91 12.59 -21.18 -21.53
N ASN A 92 13.40 -20.28 -22.07
CA ASN A 92 13.59 -20.13 -23.51
C ASN A 92 14.02 -21.44 -24.16
N GLY A 93 13.32 -21.85 -25.21
CA GLY A 93 13.55 -23.10 -25.94
C GLY A 93 12.98 -24.36 -25.27
N THR A 94 12.45 -24.29 -24.05
CA THR A 94 11.82 -25.46 -23.38
C THR A 94 10.43 -25.76 -23.96
N ALA A 95 9.92 -26.97 -23.70
CA ALA A 95 8.60 -27.38 -24.20
C ALA A 95 7.46 -26.62 -23.50
N CYS A 96 6.41 -26.27 -24.24
CA CYS A 96 5.23 -25.59 -23.74
C CYS A 96 3.96 -26.42 -23.95
N PRO A 97 2.91 -26.22 -23.11
CA PRO A 97 1.73 -27.08 -23.11
C PRO A 97 0.86 -26.94 -24.35
N SER A 98 0.75 -25.71 -24.89
CA SER A 98 -0.08 -25.43 -26.07
C SER A 98 0.43 -24.19 -26.82
N PRO A 99 0.53 -24.24 -28.17
CA PRO A 99 0.83 -23.07 -29.00
C PRO A 99 -0.08 -21.89 -28.66
N GLY A 100 0.48 -20.68 -28.59
CA GLY A 100 -0.25 -19.46 -28.23
C GLY A 100 -0.39 -19.21 -26.73
N ALA A 101 0.04 -20.13 -25.86
CA ALA A 101 0.16 -19.83 -24.43
C ALA A 101 1.21 -18.73 -24.19
N SER A 102 0.95 -17.85 -23.24
CA SER A 102 1.89 -16.84 -22.75
C SER A 102 2.16 -17.05 -21.27
N ARG A 103 3.37 -16.69 -20.82
CA ARG A 103 3.72 -16.63 -19.39
C ARG A 103 4.72 -15.52 -19.14
N ASP A 104 4.64 -14.98 -17.94
CA ASP A 104 5.68 -14.09 -17.43
C ASP A 104 6.95 -14.87 -17.11
N CYS A 105 8.08 -14.21 -17.32
CA CYS A 105 9.40 -14.67 -16.92
C CYS A 105 10.20 -13.51 -16.32
N CYS A 106 11.27 -13.83 -15.61
CA CYS A 106 12.09 -12.84 -14.96
C CYS A 106 13.52 -12.84 -15.52
N LEU A 107 14.22 -11.72 -15.39
CA LEU A 107 15.66 -11.61 -15.55
C LEU A 107 16.23 -10.92 -14.32
N GLU A 108 17.41 -11.36 -13.89
CA GLU A 108 18.07 -10.74 -12.75
C GLU A 108 18.33 -9.26 -13.03
N GLY A 109 17.78 -8.39 -12.18
CA GLY A 109 17.97 -6.94 -12.26
C GLY A 109 17.15 -6.20 -13.32
N LEU A 110 16.21 -6.85 -14.02
CA LEU A 110 15.34 -6.23 -15.03
C LEU A 110 13.85 -6.45 -14.71
N PRO A 111 12.94 -5.59 -15.24
CA PRO A 111 11.50 -5.82 -15.15
C PRO A 111 11.11 -7.16 -15.81
N THR A 112 9.97 -7.71 -15.36
CA THR A 112 9.37 -8.95 -15.86
C THR A 112 9.34 -8.97 -17.40
N GLY A 113 9.92 -10.01 -17.99
CA GLY A 113 9.84 -10.32 -19.42
C GLY A 113 8.66 -11.23 -19.75
N GLY A 114 8.42 -11.46 -21.03
CA GLY A 114 7.36 -12.35 -21.50
C GLY A 114 7.91 -13.53 -22.29
N CYS A 115 7.30 -14.70 -22.13
CA CYS A 115 7.52 -15.85 -23.01
C CYS A 115 6.20 -16.26 -23.67
N TYR A 116 6.25 -16.51 -24.98
CA TYR A 116 5.13 -17.07 -25.72
C TYR A 116 5.49 -18.45 -26.30
N CYS A 117 4.49 -19.32 -26.39
CA CYS A 117 4.65 -20.66 -26.93
C CYS A 117 4.46 -20.63 -28.45
N THR A 118 5.52 -20.96 -29.18
CA THR A 118 5.51 -21.03 -30.65
C THR A 118 4.70 -22.23 -31.16
N PHE A 119 4.31 -22.21 -32.44
CA PHE A 119 3.66 -23.35 -33.11
C PHE A 119 4.49 -24.64 -33.09
N ASN A 120 5.81 -24.54 -32.87
CA ASN A 120 6.71 -25.68 -32.73
C ASN A 120 6.69 -26.29 -31.31
N GLY A 121 5.81 -25.83 -30.43
CA GLY A 121 5.69 -26.35 -29.05
C GLY A 121 6.86 -25.98 -28.15
N ARG A 122 7.57 -24.88 -28.47
CA ARG A 122 8.66 -24.34 -27.64
C ARG A 122 8.41 -22.90 -27.20
N TRP A 123 8.84 -22.57 -25.98
CA TRP A 123 8.84 -21.21 -25.47
C TRP A 123 9.87 -20.34 -26.20
N THR A 124 9.46 -19.13 -26.56
CA THR A 124 10.34 -18.04 -26.99
C THR A 124 10.14 -16.88 -26.03
N CYS A 125 11.21 -16.41 -25.40
CA CYS A 125 11.15 -15.32 -24.43
C CYS A 125 11.77 -14.04 -25.02
N THR A 126 11.06 -12.92 -24.92
CA THR A 126 11.52 -11.60 -25.38
C THR A 126 11.50 -10.59 -24.23
N VAL A 127 12.45 -9.65 -24.28
CA VAL A 127 12.51 -8.50 -23.36
C VAL A 127 12.72 -7.23 -24.16
N PRO A 128 11.90 -6.18 -23.98
CA PRO A 128 10.71 -6.12 -23.11
C PRO A 128 9.59 -7.07 -23.58
N PRO A 129 8.59 -7.41 -22.72
CA PRO A 129 7.41 -8.12 -23.18
C PRO A 129 6.72 -7.25 -24.22
N GLU A 130 6.84 -7.61 -25.50
CA GLU A 130 6.03 -7.01 -26.54
C GLU A 130 4.63 -7.60 -26.36
N ASP A 131 3.70 -6.77 -25.85
CA ASP A 131 2.28 -7.08 -25.83
C ASP A 131 1.83 -7.27 -27.31
N PRO A 132 1.31 -8.46 -27.69
CA PRO A 132 0.86 -8.71 -29.07
C PRO A 132 -0.45 -8.03 -29.42
#